data_AF-A0A9E1IKT3-F1
#
_entry.id   AF-A0A9E1IKT3-F1
#
_cell.length_a   1.000
_cell.length_b   1.000
_cell.length_c   1.000
_cell.angle_alpha   90.00
_cell.angle_beta   90.00
_cell.angle_gamma   90.00
#
_symmetry.space_group_name_H-M   'P 1'
#
loop_
_entity.id
_entity.type
_entity.pdbx_description
1 polymer ?
#
loop_
_entity_poly.entity_id
_entity_poly.type
_entity_poly.pdbx_seq_one_letter_code
_entity_poly.pdbx_strand_id
1 'polypeptide(L)'
;MEFSLEQLKSVFVYHVVETIVGADQRLTPDEVLFLQAVYPVSQMVVDGFSNDSGELTPLFGDARALALEELPQRLSLEEKLSLVSTFLDACVVDGHLDVEEGSMLFDVATLLGVSASDFNRHLDTLADIVGNVDLPEPEIHS
;
A
#
# COMPACT_ATOMS: atom_id res chain seq x y z
N MET A 1 -0.33 7.38 23.85
CA MET A 1 -0.40 8.33 22.73
C MET A 1 -1.41 7.74 21.77
N GLU A 2 -2.41 8.49 21.33
CA GLU A 2 -3.46 7.97 20.44
C GLU A 2 -3.29 8.61 19.06
N PHE A 3 -3.08 7.78 18.04
CA PHE A 3 -3.05 8.23 16.64
C PHE A 3 -4.47 8.18 16.07
N SER A 4 -4.80 9.17 15.24
CA SER A 4 -6.05 9.13 14.48
C SER A 4 -6.02 8.03 13.42
N LEU A 5 -7.20 7.56 12.99
CA LEU A 5 -7.30 6.56 11.93
C LEU A 5 -6.63 7.02 10.63
N GLU A 6 -6.78 8.31 10.29
CA GLU A 6 -6.17 8.91 9.10
C GLU A 6 -4.64 8.96 9.19
N GLN A 7 -4.09 9.24 10.38
CA GLN A 7 -2.64 9.14 10.61
C GLN A 7 -2.13 7.70 10.46
N LEU A 8 -2.86 6.72 11.01
CA LEU A 8 -2.48 5.31 10.86
C LEU A 8 -2.53 4.86 9.39
N LYS A 9 -3.59 5.22 8.66
CA LYS A 9 -3.70 4.96 7.21
C LYS A 9 -2.55 5.59 6.45
N SER A 10 -2.21 6.85 6.75
CA SER A 10 -1.14 7.58 6.06
C SER A 10 0.23 6.94 6.29
N VAL A 11 0.54 6.55 7.54
CA VAL A 11 1.79 5.87 7.88
C VAL A 11 1.86 4.46 7.26
N PHE A 12 0.74 3.74 7.22
CA PHE A 12 0.66 2.45 6.53
C PHE A 12 0.94 2.61 5.03
N VAL A 13 0.32 3.60 4.38
CA VAL A 13 0.56 3.87 2.96
C VAL A 13 2.02 4.20 2.68
N TYR A 14 2.62 5.08 3.49
CA TYR A 14 4.03 5.40 3.36
C TYR A 14 4.91 4.15 3.50
N HIS A 15 4.65 3.31 4.51
CA HIS A 15 5.39 2.07 4.72
C HIS A 15 5.26 1.09 3.54
N VAL A 16 4.06 0.95 2.99
CA VAL A 16 3.82 0.09 1.84
C VAL A 16 4.58 0.60 0.62
N VAL A 17 4.53 1.90 0.32
CA VAL A 17 5.29 2.45 -0.81
C VAL A 17 6.80 2.32 -0.57
N GLU A 18 7.29 2.55 0.65
CA GLU A 18 8.70 2.29 1.00
C GLU A 18 9.07 0.82 0.78
N THR A 19 8.14 -0.12 0.99
CA THR A 19 8.38 -1.56 0.82
C THR A 19 8.31 -1.98 -0.65
N ILE A 20 7.32 -1.47 -1.39
CA ILE A 20 7.13 -1.75 -2.83
C ILE A 20 8.28 -1.15 -3.64
N VAL A 21 8.61 0.11 -3.38
CA VAL A 21 9.60 0.85 -4.18
C VAL A 21 11.03 0.70 -3.63
N GLY A 22 11.16 0.47 -2.33
CA GLY A 22 12.46 0.35 -1.67
C GLY A 22 13.19 -0.96 -1.94
N ALA A 23 12.60 -1.91 -2.68
CA ALA A 23 13.29 -3.12 -3.13
C ALA A 23 14.62 -2.78 -3.87
N ASP A 24 14.67 -1.65 -4.58
CA ASP A 24 15.85 -1.14 -5.28
C ASP A 24 16.49 0.11 -4.64
N GLN A 25 16.04 0.51 -3.44
CA GLN A 25 16.49 1.69 -2.67
C GLN A 25 16.44 3.03 -3.45
N ARG A 26 15.63 3.13 -4.51
CA ARG A 26 15.46 4.35 -5.29
C ARG A 26 14.01 4.52 -5.71
N LEU A 27 13.38 5.57 -5.22
CA LEU A 27 12.11 6.04 -5.75
C LEU A 27 12.34 6.70 -7.12
N THR A 28 11.58 6.28 -8.13
CA THR A 28 11.41 6.99 -9.39
C THR A 28 10.67 8.32 -9.16
N PRO A 29 10.79 9.29 -10.10
CA PRO A 29 10.06 10.55 -9.99
C PRO A 29 8.54 10.39 -9.85
N ASP A 30 7.95 9.38 -10.49
CA ASP A 30 6.51 9.14 -10.46
C ASP A 30 6.07 8.58 -9.10
N GLU A 31 6.86 7.71 -8.47
CA GLU A 31 6.62 7.21 -7.11
C GLU A 31 6.77 8.32 -6.06
N VAL A 32 7.71 9.25 -6.27
CA VAL A 32 7.81 10.47 -5.43
C VAL A 32 6.57 11.34 -5.60
N LEU A 33 6.08 11.53 -6.82
CA LEU A 33 4.85 12.29 -7.07
C LEU A 33 3.63 11.61 -6.45
N PHE A 34 3.53 10.29 -6.53
CA PHE A 34 2.48 9.52 -5.88
C PHE A 34 2.54 9.68 -4.35
N LEU A 35 3.71 9.53 -3.74
CA LEU A 35 3.90 9.78 -2.30
C LEU A 35 3.49 11.19 -1.90
N GLN A 36 3.89 12.21 -2.68
CA GLN A 36 3.48 13.59 -2.42
C GLN A 36 1.97 13.81 -2.59
N ALA A 37 1.32 13.08 -3.49
CA ALA A 37 -0.12 13.17 -3.70
C ALA A 37 -0.92 12.51 -2.57
N VAL A 38 -0.45 11.35 -2.09
CA VAL A 38 -1.16 10.61 -1.03
C VAL A 38 -0.83 11.16 0.35
N TYR A 39 0.42 11.55 0.60
CA TYR A 39 0.83 12.14 1.87
C TYR A 39 2.01 13.12 1.72
N PRO A 40 1.73 14.41 1.53
CA PRO A 40 2.76 15.43 1.36
C PRO A 40 3.76 15.48 2.51
N VAL A 41 5.04 15.72 2.20
CA VAL A 41 6.11 15.87 3.22
C VAL A 41 5.78 16.97 4.23
N SER A 42 5.14 18.06 3.80
CA SER A 42 4.68 19.12 4.70
C SER A 42 3.71 18.61 5.76
N GLN A 43 2.85 17.64 5.41
CA GLN A 43 1.92 17.01 6.35
C GLN A 43 2.67 16.07 7.30
N MET A 44 3.67 15.31 6.82
CA MET A 44 4.53 14.49 7.68
C MET A 44 5.26 15.29 8.76
N VAL A 45 5.71 16.50 8.41
CA VAL A 45 6.36 17.43 9.36
C VAL A 45 5.34 17.93 10.39
N VAL A 46 4.14 18.32 9.95
CA VAL A 46 3.05 18.78 10.84
C VAL A 46 2.62 17.67 11.81
N ASP A 47 2.52 16.44 11.33
CA ASP A 47 2.16 15.27 12.15
C ASP A 47 3.33 14.76 13.02
N GLY A 48 4.52 15.36 12.89
CA GLY A 48 5.72 15.01 13.65
C GLY A 48 6.36 13.69 13.24
N PHE A 49 5.94 13.11 12.12
CA PHE A 49 6.47 11.89 11.54
C PHE A 49 7.78 12.10 10.77
N SER A 50 8.04 13.33 10.32
CA SER A 50 9.30 13.75 9.73
C SER A 50 9.80 15.05 10.35
N ASN A 51 11.10 15.28 10.31
CA ASN A 51 11.69 16.57 10.68
C ASN A 51 11.81 17.50 9.45
N ASP A 52 12.21 18.75 9.67
CA ASP A 52 12.39 19.74 8.58
C ASP A 52 13.45 19.33 7.54
N SER A 53 14.31 18.36 7.87
CA SER A 53 15.31 17.79 6.97
C SER A 53 14.78 16.61 6.15
N GLY A 54 13.53 16.19 6.36
CA GLY A 54 12.91 15.04 5.69
C GLY A 54 13.24 13.69 6.33
N GLU A 55 13.91 13.64 7.48
CA GLU A 55 14.21 12.39 8.17
C GLU A 55 13.02 11.91 8.99
N LEU A 56 12.71 10.61 8.94
CA LEU A 56 11.64 10.01 9.72
C LEU A 56 11.98 10.02 11.22
N THR A 57 11.01 10.39 12.03
CA THR A 57 11.18 10.47 13.49
C THR A 57 10.84 9.14 14.17
N PRO A 58 11.23 8.92 15.44
CA PRO A 58 10.77 7.76 16.20
C PRO A 58 9.24 7.65 16.29
N LEU A 59 8.53 8.80 16.26
CA LEU A 59 7.08 8.85 16.28
C LEU A 59 6.45 8.13 15.07
N PHE A 60 7.08 8.25 13.91
CA PHE A 60 6.67 7.50 12.72
C PHE A 60 6.82 5.99 12.92
N GLY A 61 7.92 5.56 13.55
CA GLY A 61 8.15 4.15 13.88
C GLY A 61 7.07 3.57 14.79
N ASP A 62 6.70 4.31 15.83
CA ASP A 62 5.63 3.91 16.76
C ASP A 62 4.26 3.88 16.06
N ALA A 63 3.94 4.89 15.25
CA ALA A 63 2.70 4.94 14.47
C ALA A 63 2.64 3.81 13.44
N ARG A 64 3.77 3.43 12.83
CA ARG A 64 3.85 2.35 11.84
C ARG A 64 3.57 1.00 12.47
N ALA A 65 4.16 0.73 13.63
CA ALA A 65 3.89 -0.50 14.37
C ALA A 65 2.41 -0.62 14.70
N LEU A 66 1.79 0.46 15.21
CA LEU A 66 0.37 0.48 15.52
C LEU A 66 -0.51 0.38 14.27
N ALA A 67 -0.11 0.99 13.15
CA ALA A 67 -0.88 0.90 11.91
C ALA A 67 -0.95 -0.53 11.39
N LEU A 68 0.17 -1.26 11.42
CA LEU A 68 0.25 -2.66 11.02
C LEU A 68 -0.55 -3.58 11.95
N GLU A 69 -0.64 -3.26 13.24
CA GLU A 69 -1.40 -4.04 14.22
C GLU A 69 -2.91 -3.74 14.17
N GLU A 70 -3.28 -2.45 14.11
CA GLU A 70 -4.66 -2.02 14.32
C GLU A 70 -5.49 -1.93 13.04
N LEU A 71 -4.93 -1.45 11.92
CA LEU A 71 -5.71 -1.25 10.69
C LEU A 71 -6.40 -2.53 10.20
N PRO A 72 -5.77 -3.73 10.27
CA PRO A 72 -6.44 -4.96 9.87
C PRO A 72 -7.71 -5.27 10.66
N GLN A 73 -7.81 -4.77 11.90
CA GLN A 73 -8.99 -4.98 12.74
C GLN A 73 -9.97 -3.81 12.73
N ARG A 74 -9.49 -2.60 12.42
CA ARG A 74 -10.29 -1.37 12.44
C ARG A 74 -10.97 -1.06 11.12
N LEU A 75 -10.40 -1.50 10.00
CA LEU A 75 -10.96 -1.26 8.68
C LEU A 75 -11.97 -2.34 8.30
N SER A 76 -13.06 -1.92 7.68
CA SER A 76 -13.95 -2.82 6.95
C SER A 76 -13.23 -3.45 5.74
N LEU A 77 -13.76 -4.57 5.23
CA LEU A 77 -13.20 -5.20 4.03
C LEU A 77 -13.18 -4.22 2.84
N GLU A 78 -14.22 -3.41 2.68
CA GLU A 78 -14.31 -2.40 1.62
C GLU A 78 -13.19 -1.36 1.74
N GLU A 79 -12.93 -0.84 2.93
CA GLU A 79 -11.84 0.12 3.16
C GLU A 79 -10.45 -0.49 2.92
N LYS A 80 -10.26 -1.77 3.27
CA LYS A 80 -9.01 -2.49 2.97
C LYS A 80 -8.79 -2.62 1.48
N LEU A 81 -9.82 -3.04 0.74
CA LEU A 81 -9.75 -3.18 -0.71
C LEU A 81 -9.60 -1.84 -1.41
N SER A 82 -10.19 -0.77 -0.88
CA SER A 82 -10.00 0.61 -1.34
C SER A 82 -8.53 1.07 -1.20
N LEU A 83 -7.87 0.74 -0.08
CA LEU A 83 -6.43 0.98 0.08
C LEU A 83 -5.61 0.16 -0.91
N VAL A 84 -5.92 -1.13 -1.09
CA VAL A 84 -5.26 -1.98 -2.08
C VAL A 84 -5.39 -1.41 -3.50
N SER A 85 -6.58 -0.92 -3.88
CA SER A 85 -6.80 -0.24 -5.17
C SER A 85 -5.96 1.02 -5.33
N THR A 86 -5.74 1.78 -4.25
CA THR A 86 -4.88 2.97 -4.32
C THR A 86 -3.44 2.62 -4.69
N PHE A 87 -2.93 1.46 -4.25
CA PHE A 87 -1.61 0.97 -4.66
C PHE A 87 -1.63 0.38 -6.06
N LEU A 88 -2.71 -0.30 -6.45
CA LEU A 88 -2.88 -0.79 -7.81
C LEU A 88 -2.82 0.35 -8.83
N ASP A 89 -3.53 1.47 -8.58
CA ASP A 89 -3.47 2.66 -9.43
C ASP A 89 -2.06 3.27 -9.50
N ALA A 90 -1.23 3.04 -8.48
CA ALA A 90 0.16 3.48 -8.43
C ALA A 90 1.11 2.57 -9.23
N CYS A 91 0.84 1.26 -9.25
CA CYS A 91 1.62 0.28 -10.01
C CYS A 91 1.23 0.30 -11.49
N VAL A 92 -0.06 0.39 -11.81
CA VAL A 92 -0.60 0.31 -13.18
C VAL A 92 -0.48 1.67 -13.89
N VAL A 93 0.75 2.10 -14.17
CA VAL A 93 1.03 3.35 -14.90
C VAL A 93 0.92 3.16 -16.42
N ASP A 94 1.18 1.96 -16.93
CA ASP A 94 1.14 1.63 -18.37
C ASP A 94 -0.09 0.82 -18.80
N GLY A 95 -1.01 0.56 -17.87
CA GLY A 95 -2.22 -0.23 -18.12
C GLY A 95 -2.01 -1.74 -18.03
N HIS A 96 -0.84 -2.21 -17.56
CA HIS A 96 -0.57 -3.61 -17.27
C HIS A 96 -0.13 -3.77 -15.81
N LEU A 97 -0.43 -4.94 -15.25
CA LEU A 97 0.06 -5.37 -13.94
C LEU A 97 0.93 -6.59 -14.16
N ASP A 98 2.22 -6.50 -13.84
CA ASP A 98 3.11 -7.65 -13.96
C ASP A 98 3.03 -8.58 -12.73
N VAL A 99 3.74 -9.71 -12.79
CA VAL A 99 3.72 -10.74 -11.74
C VAL A 99 4.36 -10.24 -10.43
N GLU A 100 5.38 -9.38 -10.52
CA GLU A 100 6.05 -8.83 -9.34
C GLU A 100 5.14 -7.82 -8.65
N GLU A 101 4.50 -6.92 -9.40
CA GLU A 101 3.51 -5.98 -8.90
C GLU A 101 2.28 -6.67 -8.31
N GLY A 102 1.77 -7.71 -8.97
CA GLY A 102 0.66 -8.52 -8.46
C GLY A 102 1.00 -9.23 -7.15
N SER A 103 2.22 -9.75 -7.02
CA SER A 103 2.71 -10.37 -5.77
C SER A 103 2.82 -9.33 -4.66
N MET A 104 3.35 -8.14 -4.96
CA MET A 104 3.46 -7.05 -3.99
C MET A 104 2.08 -6.57 -3.50
N LEU A 105 1.11 -6.39 -4.41
CA LEU A 105 -0.26 -6.03 -4.02
C LEU A 105 -0.92 -7.09 -3.14
N PHE A 106 -0.65 -8.37 -3.42
CA PHE A 106 -1.14 -9.45 -2.58
C PHE A 106 -0.51 -9.44 -1.17
N ASP A 107 0.78 -9.11 -1.05
CA ASP A 107 1.43 -8.94 0.25
C ASP A 107 0.81 -7.79 1.05
N VAL A 108 0.51 -6.66 0.39
CA VAL A 108 -0.20 -5.52 1.02
C VAL A 108 -1.60 -5.91 1.48
N ALA A 109 -2.35 -6.63 0.65
CA ALA A 109 -3.66 -7.16 1.00
C ALA A 109 -3.56 -8.09 2.23
N THR A 110 -2.53 -8.94 2.27
CA THR A 110 -2.26 -9.84 3.40
C THR A 110 -1.91 -9.07 4.68
N LEU A 111 -1.13 -7.98 4.60
CA LEU A 111 -0.85 -7.11 5.73
C LEU A 111 -2.14 -6.49 6.31
N LEU A 112 -3.12 -6.16 5.46
CA LEU A 112 -4.43 -5.69 5.88
C LEU A 112 -5.37 -6.80 6.36
N GLY A 113 -4.94 -8.06 6.33
CA GLY A 113 -5.75 -9.23 6.69
C GLY A 113 -6.87 -9.51 5.68
N VAL A 114 -6.65 -9.17 4.41
CA VAL A 114 -7.53 -9.57 3.30
C VAL A 114 -7.16 -10.99 2.87
N SER A 115 -8.17 -11.84 2.64
CA SER A 115 -7.92 -13.20 2.16
C SER A 115 -7.59 -13.23 0.67
N ALA A 116 -6.86 -14.24 0.21
CA ALA A 116 -6.60 -14.44 -1.23
C ALA A 116 -7.88 -14.52 -2.06
N SER A 117 -8.94 -15.12 -1.51
CA SER A 117 -10.25 -15.22 -2.16
C SER A 117 -10.90 -13.84 -2.35
N ASP A 118 -10.81 -12.96 -1.34
CA ASP A 118 -11.34 -11.61 -1.40
C ASP A 118 -10.53 -10.73 -2.34
N PHE A 119 -9.20 -10.86 -2.30
CA PHE A 119 -8.28 -10.13 -3.18
C PHE A 119 -8.50 -10.49 -4.65
N ASN A 120 -8.53 -11.79 -5.00
CA ASN A 120 -8.75 -12.22 -6.39
C ASN A 120 -10.12 -11.75 -6.91
N ARG A 121 -11.16 -11.89 -6.09
CA ARG A 121 -12.50 -11.40 -6.44
C ARG A 121 -12.51 -9.88 -6.66
N HIS A 122 -11.73 -9.12 -5.91
CA HIS A 122 -11.59 -7.68 -6.10
C HIS A 122 -10.90 -7.37 -7.42
N LEU A 123 -9.80 -8.05 -7.75
CA LEU A 123 -9.13 -7.92 -9.05
C LEU A 123 -10.06 -8.25 -10.23
N ASP A 124 -10.90 -9.28 -10.10
CA ASP A 124 -11.89 -9.64 -11.12
C ASP A 124 -12.87 -8.49 -11.41
N THR A 125 -13.22 -7.67 -10.39
CA THR A 125 -14.08 -6.48 -10.60
C THR A 125 -13.35 -5.32 -11.28
N LEU A 126 -12.01 -5.38 -11.31
CA LEU A 126 -11.14 -4.37 -11.91
C LEU A 126 -10.59 -4.82 -13.27
N ALA A 127 -10.94 -6.02 -13.75
CA ALA A 127 -10.46 -6.58 -15.02
C ALA A 127 -10.78 -5.67 -16.24
N ASP A 128 -11.83 -4.86 -16.17
CA ASP A 128 -12.16 -3.86 -17.19
C ASP A 128 -11.20 -2.64 -17.19
N ILE A 129 -10.46 -2.43 -16.10
CA ILE A 129 -9.53 -1.29 -15.88
C ILE A 129 -8.06 -1.72 -16.10
N VAL A 130 -7.68 -2.92 -15.67
CA VAL A 130 -6.27 -3.37 -15.61
C VAL A 130 -5.82 -4.14 -16.85
N GLY A 131 -6.73 -4.50 -17.76
CA GLY A 131 -6.44 -5.49 -18.79
C GLY A 131 -6.24 -6.89 -18.18
N ASN A 132 -6.38 -7.94 -18.99
CA ASN A 132 -6.33 -9.32 -18.49
C ASN A 132 -5.05 -9.58 -17.67
N VAL A 133 -5.23 -9.90 -16.39
CA VAL A 133 -4.15 -10.36 -15.52
C VAL A 133 -3.90 -11.84 -15.84
N ASP A 134 -2.81 -12.14 -16.55
CA ASP A 134 -2.34 -13.52 -16.75
C ASP A 134 -1.58 -13.98 -15.49
N LEU A 135 -2.32 -14.32 -14.43
CA LEU A 135 -1.72 -15.02 -13.29
C LEU A 135 -1.50 -16.50 -13.67
N PRO A 136 -0.31 -17.07 -13.42
CA PRO A 136 -0.10 -18.49 -13.64
C PRO A 136 -1.03 -19.30 -12.72
N GLU A 137 -1.75 -20.26 -13.30
CA GLU A 137 -2.59 -21.19 -12.54
C GLU A 137 -1.76 -21.93 -11.48
N PRO A 138 -2.29 -22.15 -10.26
CA PRO A 138 -1.57 -22.90 -9.25
C PRO A 138 -1.35 -24.34 -9.74
N GLU A 139 -0.09 -24.77 -9.82
CA GLU A 139 0.25 -26.15 -10.13
C GLU A 139 -0.31 -27.09 -9.05
N ILE A 140 -1.40 -27.78 -9.40
CA ILE A 140 -1.93 -28.88 -8.59
C ILE A 140 -1.01 -30.09 -8.82
N HIS A 141 -0.01 -30.28 -7.96
CA HIS A 141 0.69 -31.55 -7.90
C HIS A 141 -0.27 -32.63 -7.38
N SER A 142 -0.64 -33.54 -8.27
CA SER A 142 -1.43 -34.75 -8.00
C SER A 142 -0.63 -35.81 -7.27
#